data_AF-A0A2T7WWE2-F1
#
_entry.id   AF-A0A2T7WWE2-F1
#
_cell.length_a   1.000
_cell.length_b   1.000
_cell.length_c   1.000
_cell.angle_alpha   90.00
_cell.angle_beta   90.00
_cell.angle_gamma   90.00
#
_symmetry.space_group_name_H-M   'P 1'
#
loop_
_entity.id
_entity.type
_entity.pdbx_description
1 polymer ?
#
loop_
_entity_poly.entity_id
_entity_poly.type
_entity_poly.pdbx_seq_one_letter_code
_entity_poly.pdbx_strand_id
1 'polypeptide(L)'
;MTFARRASTVGAVATVVALTMAACSTATEPEPDTADRTTATAEAFLDTYVDAGRVVRTDQGGDTVSEGQAYGLLLAVAADDPSRFDSIWEWTTANLQRDDGLLAWQWKDGAVVDEQPASDADLDAARALVLAGDAFDRDDLREQGVALGAAVLDEMTAETALGRILLPGPWATASPHAYNPSYASPAAFDVLSRASGDPRWEELAAGSRAVTSALMDANTLPTNWATVADDGAVALAGSAGGGGEPAYGYDAARTTIRFAESCRDDDRALAARVAAVLPGGDELPAELDAGAGALTSDRHPVAYAARAAALAASGSDDEARADLQRMADTAASTPTYYGAAWTALATAMLTDDVLDGCPALAGDAAADDAAPAGAAGAAATTAPGVGAASGFQDPVAPAAANTAAPVHISIPAIGVDSDLIGLDRGADGWIQSPQDYDAVGWYEKGVLPGEIGPAVIAGHVDSPTGPAVFYDLPRLTPGDTVSVRRADGSTADFVVTGLQTVEKNSFPTESVYAPTPTPQLRLVTCAGAWDPDSGHYVDNLVVTAVAV
;
A
#
# COMPACT_ATOMS: atom_id res chain seq x y z
N MET A 1 -28.53 62.64 -82.05
CA MET A 1 -28.23 62.21 -80.67
C MET A 1 -28.51 60.71 -80.60
N THR A 2 -27.78 59.88 -81.34
CA THR A 2 -26.49 59.25 -80.98
C THR A 2 -26.56 58.54 -79.62
N PHE A 3 -26.77 57.23 -79.61
CA PHE A 3 -26.06 56.31 -78.70
C PHE A 3 -26.04 54.91 -79.34
N ALA A 4 -24.82 54.42 -79.55
CA ALA A 4 -24.51 53.20 -80.26
C ALA A 4 -24.59 51.97 -79.33
N ARG A 5 -25.25 50.90 -79.78
CA ARG A 5 -25.12 49.54 -79.25
C ARG A 5 -23.93 48.87 -79.94
N ARG A 6 -22.94 48.40 -79.17
CA ARG A 6 -21.97 47.40 -79.63
C ARG A 6 -22.10 46.14 -78.78
N ALA A 7 -22.46 45.06 -79.45
CA ALA A 7 -22.36 43.70 -78.94
C ALA A 7 -20.88 43.29 -78.95
N SER A 8 -20.44 42.55 -77.92
CA SER A 8 -19.16 41.86 -77.92
C SER A 8 -19.29 40.50 -77.25
N THR A 9 -18.97 39.52 -78.09
CA THR A 9 -18.57 38.12 -77.96
C THR A 9 -18.30 37.56 -76.56
N VAL A 10 -18.89 36.38 -76.32
CA VAL A 10 -18.69 35.48 -75.17
C VAL A 10 -17.33 34.77 -75.29
N GLY A 11 -16.54 34.81 -74.21
CA GLY A 11 -15.41 33.91 -73.96
C GLY A 11 -15.66 33.17 -72.66
N ALA A 12 -15.69 31.83 -72.70
CA ALA A 12 -15.92 30.98 -71.54
C ALA A 12 -14.62 30.82 -70.73
N VAL A 13 -14.69 31.04 -69.41
CA VAL A 13 -13.65 30.67 -68.45
C VAL A 13 -14.31 29.78 -67.40
N ALA A 14 -13.93 28.49 -67.37
CA ALA A 14 -14.34 27.57 -66.33
C ALA A 14 -13.54 27.85 -65.05
N THR A 15 -14.23 28.21 -63.97
CA THR A 15 -13.64 28.39 -62.63
C THR A 15 -14.01 27.17 -61.78
N VAL A 16 -13.00 26.41 -61.37
CA VAL A 16 -13.14 25.33 -60.38
C VAL A 16 -13.24 25.98 -59.00
N VAL A 17 -14.36 25.77 -58.30
CA VAL A 17 -14.53 26.19 -56.90
C VAL A 17 -13.96 25.08 -56.02
N ALA A 18 -12.83 25.35 -55.36
CA ALA A 18 -12.33 24.53 -54.27
C ALA A 18 -13.02 24.96 -52.97
N LEU A 19 -13.79 24.04 -52.38
CA LEU A 19 -14.44 24.23 -51.08
C LEU A 19 -13.40 23.91 -49.99
N THR A 20 -12.86 24.92 -49.31
CA THR A 20 -12.04 24.72 -48.11
C THR A 20 -12.96 24.44 -46.91
N MET A 21 -13.00 23.20 -46.44
CA MET A 21 -13.55 22.90 -45.12
C MET A 21 -12.57 23.38 -44.05
N ALA A 22 -12.96 24.40 -43.29
CA ALA A 22 -12.27 24.77 -42.06
C ALA A 22 -12.63 23.71 -40.99
N ALA A 23 -11.68 22.81 -40.71
CA ALA A 23 -11.76 21.95 -39.53
C ALA A 23 -11.55 22.84 -38.30
N CYS A 24 -12.55 22.89 -37.42
CA CYS A 24 -12.35 23.38 -36.06
C CYS A 24 -11.53 22.33 -35.31
N SER A 25 -10.22 22.56 -35.22
CA SER A 25 -9.36 21.83 -34.30
C SER A 25 -9.66 22.38 -32.91
N THR A 26 -10.34 21.60 -32.07
CA THR A 26 -10.25 21.79 -30.62
C THR A 26 -8.80 21.56 -30.27
N ALA A 27 -8.08 22.62 -29.91
CA ALA A 27 -6.75 22.49 -29.35
C ALA A 27 -6.92 21.72 -28.04
N THR A 28 -6.43 20.48 -28.00
CA THR A 28 -6.15 19.78 -26.75
C THR A 28 -5.19 20.67 -25.97
N GLU A 29 -5.57 21.07 -24.75
CA GLU A 29 -4.62 21.75 -23.86
C GLU A 29 -3.41 20.82 -23.69
N PRO A 30 -2.17 21.35 -23.74
CA PRO A 30 -1.00 20.52 -23.50
C PRO A 30 -1.15 19.87 -22.11
N GLU A 31 -0.88 18.57 -22.03
CA GLU A 31 -0.75 17.88 -20.74
C GLU A 31 0.22 18.68 -19.85
N PRO A 32 -0.08 18.88 -18.56
CA PRO A 32 0.83 19.56 -17.65
C PRO A 32 2.20 18.87 -17.65
N ASP A 33 3.27 19.64 -17.46
CA ASP A 33 4.63 19.09 -17.33
C ASP A 33 4.68 18.07 -16.18
N THR A 34 5.64 17.14 -16.24
CA THR A 34 5.74 16.07 -15.24
C THR A 34 5.95 16.64 -13.83
N ALA A 35 6.81 17.66 -13.71
CA ALA A 35 7.01 18.41 -12.47
C ALA A 35 5.73 19.14 -12.00
N ASP A 36 4.92 19.66 -12.93
CA ASP A 36 3.63 20.28 -12.61
C ASP A 36 2.65 19.24 -12.04
N ARG A 37 2.69 17.98 -12.51
CA ARG A 37 1.84 16.90 -12.01
C ARG A 37 2.27 16.39 -10.64
N THR A 38 3.57 16.21 -10.41
CA THR A 38 4.12 15.85 -9.10
C THR A 38 3.71 16.87 -8.05
N THR A 39 3.97 18.15 -8.33
CA THR A 39 3.61 19.25 -7.43
C THR A 39 2.09 19.28 -7.17
N ALA A 40 1.27 19.23 -8.22
CA ALA A 40 -0.19 19.33 -8.08
C ALA A 40 -0.81 18.17 -7.27
N THR A 41 -0.32 16.94 -7.45
CA THR A 41 -0.83 15.78 -6.69
C THR A 41 -0.37 15.82 -5.24
N ALA A 42 0.86 16.27 -4.97
CA ALA A 42 1.37 16.49 -3.63
C ALA A 42 0.58 17.58 -2.89
N GLU A 43 0.38 18.76 -3.50
CA GLU A 43 -0.44 19.84 -2.94
C GLU A 43 -1.87 19.38 -2.65
N ALA A 44 -2.50 18.62 -3.55
CA ALA A 44 -3.86 18.13 -3.36
C ALA A 44 -3.98 17.19 -2.13
N PHE A 45 -3.01 16.32 -1.91
CA PHE A 45 -2.96 15.49 -0.70
C PHE A 45 -2.78 16.35 0.55
N LEU A 46 -1.79 17.25 0.53
CA LEU A 46 -1.45 18.12 1.65
C LEU A 46 -2.63 19.00 2.06
N ASP A 47 -3.31 19.62 1.11
CA ASP A 47 -4.47 20.48 1.37
C ASP A 47 -5.69 19.71 1.91
N THR A 48 -5.82 18.42 1.56
CA THR A 48 -6.95 17.59 1.98
C THR A 48 -6.73 16.95 3.35
N TYR A 49 -5.52 16.47 3.62
CA TYR A 49 -5.25 15.59 4.77
C TYR A 49 -4.34 16.21 5.84
N VAL A 50 -3.70 17.36 5.60
CA VAL A 50 -2.89 18.05 6.62
C VAL A 50 -3.71 19.16 7.29
N ASP A 51 -3.98 18.98 8.58
CA ASP A 51 -4.60 20.00 9.45
C ASP A 51 -3.62 20.42 10.55
N ALA A 52 -3.14 21.66 10.48
CA ALA A 52 -2.19 22.23 11.45
C ALA A 52 -0.95 21.32 11.73
N GLY A 53 -0.39 20.72 10.68
CA GLY A 53 0.78 19.83 10.75
C GLY A 53 0.44 18.35 11.00
N ARG A 54 -0.80 18.07 11.39
CA ARG A 54 -1.28 16.71 11.56
C ARG A 54 -1.82 16.15 10.26
N VAL A 55 -1.32 15.01 9.83
CA VAL A 55 -1.88 14.20 8.73
C VAL A 55 -3.01 13.35 9.30
N VAL A 56 -4.25 13.62 8.89
CA VAL A 56 -5.46 13.03 9.46
C VAL A 56 -6.07 12.05 8.47
N ARG A 57 -6.26 10.79 8.88
CA ARG A 57 -6.96 9.77 8.07
C ARG A 57 -8.47 9.90 8.23
N THR A 58 -9.05 10.90 7.56
CA THR A 58 -10.45 11.32 7.75
C THR A 58 -11.47 10.23 7.42
N ASP A 59 -11.14 9.32 6.53
CA ASP A 59 -11.91 8.13 6.12
C ASP A 59 -11.60 6.87 6.96
N GLN A 60 -10.56 6.92 7.82
CA GLN A 60 -10.13 5.81 8.69
C GLN A 60 -10.26 6.14 10.18
N GLY A 61 -11.32 6.86 10.56
CA GLY A 61 -11.61 7.16 11.97
C GLY A 61 -10.89 8.38 12.54
N GLY A 62 -10.23 9.17 11.70
CA GLY A 62 -9.67 10.48 12.06
C GLY A 62 -8.45 10.42 12.97
N ASP A 63 -7.77 9.28 13.02
CA ASP A 63 -6.50 9.14 13.72
C ASP A 63 -5.32 9.60 12.84
N THR A 64 -4.12 9.54 13.40
CA THR A 64 -2.86 9.81 12.71
C THR A 64 -1.92 8.65 12.95
N VAL A 65 -1.24 8.23 11.90
CA VAL A 65 -0.15 7.26 11.99
C VAL A 65 1.17 7.90 11.59
N SER A 66 2.28 7.42 12.15
CA SER A 66 3.62 7.89 11.80
C SER A 66 3.88 7.77 10.29
N GLU A 67 3.37 6.72 9.65
CA GLU A 67 3.42 6.50 8.20
C GLU A 67 2.83 7.71 7.46
N GLY A 68 1.70 8.23 7.94
CA GLY A 68 1.05 9.37 7.32
C GLY A 68 1.80 10.68 7.50
N GLN A 69 2.38 10.91 8.68
CA GLN A 69 3.29 12.02 8.88
C GLN A 69 4.48 11.93 7.90
N ALA A 70 5.08 10.75 7.74
CA ALA A 70 6.19 10.53 6.82
C ALA A 70 5.81 10.78 5.36
N TYR A 71 4.62 10.34 4.93
CA TYR A 71 4.08 10.65 3.60
C TYR A 71 3.89 12.15 3.41
N GLY A 72 3.32 12.84 4.40
CA GLY A 72 3.17 14.30 4.40
C GLY A 72 4.52 15.03 4.27
N LEU A 73 5.56 14.55 4.94
CA LEU A 73 6.91 15.13 4.84
C LEU A 73 7.51 14.93 3.44
N LEU A 74 7.45 13.73 2.88
CA LEU A 74 7.92 13.46 1.51
C LEU A 74 7.16 14.30 0.48
N LEU A 75 5.85 14.42 0.64
CA LEU A 75 5.01 15.21 -0.28
C LEU A 75 5.22 16.72 -0.12
N ALA A 76 5.54 17.21 1.08
CA ALA A 76 5.93 18.60 1.26
C ALA A 76 7.28 18.93 0.58
N VAL A 77 8.22 17.98 0.53
CA VAL A 77 9.43 18.09 -0.32
C VAL A 77 9.04 18.12 -1.80
N ALA A 78 8.21 17.17 -2.24
CA ALA A 78 7.76 17.08 -3.63
C ALA A 78 6.98 18.32 -4.11
N ALA A 79 6.31 19.04 -3.20
CA ALA A 79 5.59 20.28 -3.47
C ALA A 79 6.46 21.55 -3.33
N ASP A 80 7.75 21.45 -3.00
CA ASP A 80 8.62 22.58 -2.67
C ASP A 80 8.00 23.50 -1.59
N ASP A 81 7.39 22.90 -0.54
CA ASP A 81 6.65 23.61 0.51
C ASP A 81 7.32 23.49 1.89
N PRO A 82 8.36 24.31 2.17
CA PRO A 82 9.07 24.28 3.44
C PRO A 82 8.18 24.68 4.62
N SER A 83 7.16 25.52 4.41
CA SER A 83 6.28 25.97 5.50
C SER A 83 5.39 24.83 6.00
N ARG A 84 4.86 24.04 5.07
CA ARG A 84 4.05 22.88 5.42
C ARG A 84 4.91 21.72 5.91
N PHE A 85 6.13 21.55 5.37
CA PHE A 85 7.12 20.63 5.93
C PHE A 85 7.39 20.92 7.42
N ASP A 86 7.75 22.17 7.75
CA ASP A 86 8.02 22.58 9.13
C ASP A 86 6.81 22.31 10.04
N SER A 87 5.60 22.68 9.60
CA SER A 87 4.36 22.42 10.34
C SER A 87 4.15 20.93 10.64
N ILE A 88 4.36 20.06 9.64
CA ILE A 88 4.20 18.61 9.79
C ILE A 88 5.26 18.06 10.75
N TRP A 89 6.52 18.48 10.61
CA TRP A 89 7.61 17.98 11.45
C TRP A 89 7.51 18.46 12.90
N GLU A 90 7.13 19.72 13.12
CA GLU A 90 6.85 20.26 14.45
C GLU A 90 5.72 19.48 15.15
N TRP A 91 4.63 19.19 14.44
CA TRP A 91 3.56 18.37 14.99
C TRP A 91 4.05 16.94 15.30
N THR A 92 4.80 16.34 14.38
CA THR A 92 5.32 14.95 14.50
C THR A 92 6.20 14.81 15.73
N THR A 93 7.17 15.70 15.91
CA THR A 93 8.09 15.66 17.06
C THR A 93 7.39 15.98 18.38
N ALA A 94 6.41 16.88 18.38
CA ALA A 94 5.66 17.22 19.58
C ALA A 94 4.69 16.12 20.05
N ASN A 95 4.22 15.25 19.15
CA ASN A 95 3.15 14.30 19.44
C ASN A 95 3.52 12.83 19.30
N LEU A 96 4.48 12.48 18.43
CA LEU A 96 4.82 11.07 18.12
C LEU A 96 6.25 10.71 18.53
N GLN A 97 7.19 11.65 18.51
CA GLN A 97 8.59 11.30 18.75
C GLN A 97 8.82 10.84 20.19
N ARG A 98 9.42 9.66 20.30
CA ARG A 98 9.77 8.98 21.54
C ARG A 98 11.14 9.46 22.05
N ASP A 99 11.47 9.08 23.28
CA ASP A 99 12.77 9.38 23.90
C ASP A 99 13.96 8.75 23.15
N ASP A 100 13.73 7.64 22.43
CA ASP A 100 14.73 6.96 21.60
C ASP A 100 14.86 7.57 20.18
N GLY A 101 14.07 8.61 19.89
CA GLY A 101 14.06 9.33 18.61
C GLY A 101 13.11 8.75 17.57
N LEU A 102 12.65 7.50 17.73
CA LEU A 102 11.68 6.86 16.82
C LEU A 102 10.28 7.46 16.99
N LEU A 103 9.41 7.23 16.02
CA LEU A 103 8.05 7.76 16.02
C LEU A 103 7.05 6.70 16.50
N ALA A 104 6.31 7.01 17.57
CA ALA A 104 5.14 6.23 17.95
C ALA A 104 4.16 6.13 16.77
N TRP A 105 3.73 4.91 16.45
CA TRP A 105 3.05 4.69 15.18
C TRP A 105 1.62 5.21 15.13
N GLN A 106 0.92 5.36 16.27
CA GLN A 106 -0.49 5.75 16.27
C GLN A 106 -0.86 6.77 17.35
N TRP A 107 -1.53 7.84 16.90
CA TRP A 107 -2.10 8.89 17.73
C TRP A 107 -3.57 9.07 17.43
N LYS A 108 -4.39 9.18 18.47
CA LYS A 108 -5.83 9.39 18.37
C LYS A 108 -6.36 10.13 19.59
N ASP A 109 -7.41 10.94 19.40
CA ASP A 109 -8.15 11.61 20.47
C ASP A 109 -7.29 12.43 21.46
N GLY A 110 -6.21 13.06 20.98
CA GLY A 110 -5.38 13.94 21.80
C GLY A 110 -4.11 13.31 22.36
N ALA A 111 -3.88 12.01 22.13
CA ALA A 111 -2.73 11.30 22.69
C ALA A 111 -2.21 10.18 21.77
N VAL A 112 -0.97 9.76 22.02
CA VAL A 112 -0.45 8.49 21.51
C VAL A 112 -1.27 7.36 22.12
N VAL A 113 -1.86 6.53 21.26
CA VAL A 113 -2.62 5.33 21.68
C VAL A 113 -1.80 4.07 21.55
N ASP A 114 -0.69 4.13 20.79
CA ASP A 114 0.26 3.05 20.67
C ASP A 114 1.67 3.59 20.39
N GLU A 115 2.57 3.24 21.29
CA GLU A 115 3.94 3.74 21.33
C GLU A 115 4.92 2.94 20.46
N GLN A 116 4.52 1.79 19.90
CA GLN A 116 5.43 1.00 19.06
C GLN A 116 5.78 1.78 17.78
N PRO A 117 7.05 1.79 17.34
CA PRO A 117 7.40 2.39 16.06
C PRO A 117 7.11 1.44 14.89
N ALA A 118 7.06 2.02 13.69
CA ALA A 118 6.91 1.31 12.42
C ALA A 118 8.04 1.75 11.49
N SER A 119 8.91 0.80 11.11
CA SER A 119 10.18 1.16 10.50
C SER A 119 10.05 1.79 9.11
N ASP A 120 8.95 1.54 8.38
CA ASP A 120 8.68 2.20 7.10
C ASP A 120 8.45 3.70 7.29
N ALA A 121 7.66 4.07 8.28
CA ALA A 121 7.41 5.46 8.64
C ALA A 121 8.68 6.18 9.09
N ASP A 122 9.46 5.56 9.99
CA ASP A 122 10.71 6.14 10.48
C ASP A 122 11.74 6.29 9.34
N LEU A 123 11.83 5.31 8.45
CA LEU A 123 12.70 5.34 7.27
C LEU A 123 12.30 6.46 6.29
N ASP A 124 11.01 6.58 5.98
CA ASP A 124 10.48 7.59 5.06
C ASP A 124 10.60 9.01 5.65
N ALA A 125 10.37 9.18 6.96
CA ALA A 125 10.58 10.45 7.64
C ALA A 125 12.07 10.83 7.67
N ALA A 126 12.96 9.87 7.94
CA ALA A 126 14.42 10.11 7.89
C ALA A 126 14.87 10.53 6.50
N ARG A 127 14.37 9.86 5.44
CA ARG A 127 14.60 10.24 4.04
C ARG A 127 14.10 11.67 3.80
N ALA A 128 12.86 11.98 4.16
CA ALA A 128 12.26 13.29 3.93
C ALA A 128 13.03 14.42 4.62
N LEU A 129 13.52 14.20 5.84
CA LEU A 129 14.34 15.17 6.58
C LEU A 129 15.68 15.46 5.90
N VAL A 130 16.36 14.42 5.38
CA VAL A 130 17.60 14.60 4.61
C VAL A 130 17.32 15.36 3.32
N LEU A 131 16.29 14.97 2.57
CA LEU A 131 15.91 15.62 1.31
C LEU A 131 15.52 17.09 1.54
N ALA A 132 14.74 17.38 2.56
CA ALA A 132 14.37 18.74 2.94
C ALA A 132 15.59 19.56 3.39
N GLY A 133 16.55 18.94 4.07
CA GLY A 133 17.81 19.58 4.42
C GLY A 133 18.58 20.06 3.20
N ASP A 134 18.64 19.23 2.16
CA ASP A 134 19.32 19.57 0.90
C ASP A 134 18.50 20.55 0.04
N ALA A 135 17.18 20.35 -0.08
CA ALA A 135 16.29 21.17 -0.91
C ALA A 135 16.06 22.57 -0.32
N PHE A 136 15.98 22.70 1.00
CA PHE A 136 15.65 23.95 1.69
C PHE A 136 16.86 24.63 2.36
N ASP A 137 18.08 24.11 2.15
CA ASP A 137 19.33 24.63 2.76
C ASP A 137 19.26 24.64 4.32
N ARG A 138 18.85 23.50 4.89
CA ARG A 138 18.56 23.30 6.32
C ARG A 138 19.38 22.14 6.90
N ASP A 139 20.64 22.44 7.26
CA ASP A 139 21.55 21.47 7.90
C ASP A 139 20.95 20.80 9.15
N ASP A 140 20.10 21.52 9.90
CA ASP A 140 19.43 21.00 11.08
C ASP A 140 18.43 19.89 10.77
N LEU A 141 17.71 19.97 9.64
CA LEU A 141 16.82 18.90 9.19
C LEU A 141 17.63 17.68 8.73
N ARG A 142 18.73 17.92 7.99
CA ARG A 142 19.65 16.85 7.57
C ARG A 142 20.24 16.09 8.77
N GLU A 143 20.67 16.80 9.80
CA GLU A 143 21.18 16.19 11.05
C GLU A 143 20.09 15.37 11.76
N GLN A 144 18.85 15.86 11.84
CA GLN A 144 17.72 15.13 12.41
C GLN A 144 17.38 13.88 11.60
N GLY A 145 17.40 13.95 10.28
CA GLY A 145 17.17 12.79 9.40
C GLY A 145 18.24 11.71 9.59
N VAL A 146 19.52 12.10 9.67
CA VAL A 146 20.61 11.17 9.97
C VAL A 146 20.46 10.54 11.36
N ALA A 147 20.04 11.32 12.37
CA ALA A 147 19.83 10.81 13.72
C ALA A 147 18.67 9.81 13.79
N LEU A 148 17.52 10.11 13.15
CA LEU A 148 16.39 9.18 13.06
C LEU A 148 16.78 7.90 12.30
N GLY A 149 17.49 8.04 11.18
CA GLY A 149 18.03 6.90 10.44
C GLY A 149 18.98 6.02 11.27
N ALA A 150 19.81 6.62 12.13
CA ALA A 150 20.66 5.86 13.04
C ALA A 150 19.83 5.04 14.06
N ALA A 151 18.75 5.62 14.60
CA ALA A 151 17.83 4.89 15.48
C ALA A 151 17.16 3.70 14.76
N VAL A 152 16.76 3.87 13.49
CA VAL A 152 16.26 2.76 12.65
C VAL A 152 17.31 1.64 12.53
N LEU A 153 18.57 1.99 12.22
CA LEU A 153 19.64 1.00 12.09
C LEU A 153 19.94 0.26 13.40
N ASP A 154 19.85 0.96 14.53
CA ASP A 154 20.19 0.41 15.84
C ASP A 154 19.08 -0.49 16.40
N GLU A 155 17.82 -0.12 16.21
CA GLU A 155 16.68 -0.77 16.89
C GLU A 155 15.81 -1.65 15.97
N MET A 156 15.86 -1.45 14.65
CA MET A 156 14.91 -2.07 13.70
C MET A 156 15.61 -2.81 12.55
N THR A 157 16.78 -3.40 12.81
CA THR A 157 17.45 -4.26 11.82
C THR A 157 17.93 -5.58 12.44
N ALA A 158 18.05 -6.61 11.61
CA ALA A 158 18.60 -7.92 11.99
C ALA A 158 19.63 -8.40 10.97
N GLU A 159 20.61 -9.19 11.44
CA GLU A 159 21.60 -9.85 10.58
C GLU A 159 21.15 -11.28 10.28
N THR A 160 21.12 -11.65 8.99
CA THR A 160 20.79 -13.00 8.53
C THR A 160 21.88 -13.52 7.59
N ALA A 161 21.83 -14.80 7.20
CA ALA A 161 22.72 -15.33 6.17
C ALA A 161 22.51 -14.68 4.78
N LEU A 162 21.39 -13.98 4.55
CA LEU A 162 21.13 -13.20 3.34
C LEU A 162 21.64 -11.75 3.45
N GLY A 163 22.11 -11.32 4.62
CA GLY A 163 22.54 -9.95 4.93
C GLY A 163 21.67 -9.26 5.97
N ARG A 164 21.95 -7.98 6.20
CA ARG A 164 21.16 -7.12 7.08
C ARG A 164 19.78 -6.86 6.48
N ILE A 165 18.73 -7.02 7.26
CA ILE A 165 17.34 -6.81 6.86
C ILE A 165 16.68 -5.74 7.73
N LEU A 166 15.70 -5.04 7.16
CA LEU A 166 14.85 -4.10 7.89
C LEU A 166 13.73 -4.88 8.58
N LEU A 167 13.61 -4.72 9.90
CA LEU A 167 12.53 -5.27 10.69
C LEU A 167 11.37 -4.28 10.76
N PRO A 168 10.10 -4.73 10.75
CA PRO A 168 8.93 -3.86 10.81
C PRO A 168 8.84 -3.02 12.10
N GLY A 169 9.51 -3.46 13.16
CA GLY A 169 9.67 -2.74 14.41
C GLY A 169 10.52 -3.53 15.41
N PRO A 170 10.85 -2.95 16.58
CA PRO A 170 11.70 -3.58 17.60
C PRO A 170 11.15 -4.89 18.17
N TRP A 171 9.86 -5.15 17.98
CA TRP A 171 9.20 -6.39 18.39
C TRP A 171 9.55 -7.59 17.49
N ALA A 172 10.11 -7.38 16.29
CA ALA A 172 10.34 -8.43 15.29
C ALA A 172 11.74 -9.07 15.36
N THR A 173 12.48 -8.89 16.46
CA THR A 173 13.87 -9.38 16.59
C THR A 173 13.99 -10.89 16.79
N ALA A 174 12.89 -11.58 17.13
CA ALA A 174 12.92 -13.03 17.31
C ALA A 174 12.97 -13.75 15.97
N SER A 175 13.86 -14.74 15.84
CA SER A 175 13.97 -15.60 14.66
C SER A 175 12.95 -16.75 14.72
N PRO A 176 12.21 -17.05 13.62
CA PRO A 176 12.25 -16.33 12.35
C PRO A 176 11.62 -14.93 12.45
N HIS A 177 12.31 -13.94 11.90
CA HIS A 177 11.92 -12.54 11.95
C HIS A 177 10.65 -12.29 11.13
N ALA A 178 9.71 -11.53 11.68
CA ALA A 178 8.63 -10.96 10.88
C ALA A 178 9.24 -9.98 9.87
N TYR A 179 8.83 -10.08 8.62
CA TYR A 179 9.36 -9.25 7.54
C TYR A 179 8.23 -8.73 6.67
N ASN A 180 8.21 -7.43 6.43
CA ASN A 180 7.31 -6.80 5.47
C ASN A 180 8.17 -6.28 4.29
N PRO A 181 8.10 -6.91 3.10
CA PRO A 181 8.91 -6.48 1.96
C PRO A 181 8.68 -5.03 1.54
N SER A 182 7.49 -4.50 1.84
CA SER A 182 7.09 -3.16 1.45
C SER A 182 7.74 -2.06 2.30
N TYR A 183 8.33 -2.42 3.44
CA TYR A 183 8.99 -1.48 4.32
C TYR A 183 10.39 -1.12 3.80
N ALA A 184 11.02 -2.03 3.04
CA ALA A 184 12.32 -1.79 2.44
C ALA A 184 12.21 -0.79 1.26
N SER A 185 12.94 0.33 1.35
CA SER A 185 13.04 1.32 0.27
C SER A 185 14.51 1.49 -0.15
N PRO A 186 14.92 0.90 -1.29
CA PRO A 186 16.29 1.05 -1.79
C PRO A 186 16.71 2.51 -2.00
N ALA A 187 15.80 3.37 -2.47
CA ALA A 187 16.07 4.79 -2.66
C ALA A 187 16.28 5.51 -1.31
N ALA A 188 15.48 5.21 -0.29
CA ALA A 188 15.69 5.75 1.05
C ALA A 188 17.05 5.32 1.65
N PHE A 189 17.42 4.04 1.46
CA PHE A 189 18.73 3.53 1.90
C PHE A 189 19.88 4.28 1.23
N ASP A 190 19.77 4.64 -0.05
CA ASP A 190 20.80 5.40 -0.77
C ASP A 190 20.93 6.84 -0.28
N VAL A 191 19.81 7.52 -0.09
CA VAL A 191 19.76 8.88 0.49
C VAL A 191 20.44 8.89 1.86
N LEU A 192 20.07 7.95 2.74
CA LEU A 192 20.60 7.88 4.10
C LEU A 192 22.05 7.40 4.14
N SER A 193 22.45 6.51 3.23
CA SER A 193 23.85 6.08 3.06
C SER A 193 24.74 7.28 2.71
N ARG A 194 24.35 8.08 1.71
CA ARG A 194 25.10 9.29 1.31
C ARG A 194 25.14 10.33 2.41
N ALA A 195 24.03 10.51 3.13
CA ALA A 195 23.94 11.54 4.16
C ALA A 195 24.76 11.22 5.42
N SER A 196 24.72 9.95 5.86
CA SER A 196 25.35 9.49 7.10
C SER A 196 26.76 8.93 6.93
N GLY A 197 27.07 8.35 5.77
CA GLY A 197 28.28 7.57 5.54
C GLY A 197 28.32 6.23 6.30
N ASP A 198 27.19 5.78 6.86
CA ASP A 198 27.08 4.50 7.57
C ASP A 198 26.94 3.33 6.58
N PRO A 199 27.89 2.37 6.55
CA PRO A 199 27.86 1.25 5.60
C PRO A 199 26.68 0.29 5.80
N ARG A 200 26.01 0.31 6.97
CA ARG A 200 24.85 -0.55 7.24
C ARG A 200 23.68 -0.29 6.30
N TRP A 201 23.59 0.89 5.68
CA TRP A 201 22.60 1.18 4.65
C TRP A 201 22.84 0.39 3.36
N GLU A 202 24.10 0.22 2.95
CA GLU A 202 24.44 -0.63 1.79
C GLU A 202 24.17 -2.11 2.10
N GLU A 203 24.44 -2.53 3.34
CA GLU A 203 24.10 -3.87 3.83
C GLU A 203 22.58 -4.11 3.78
N LEU A 204 21.77 -3.13 4.22
CA LEU A 204 20.31 -3.18 4.13
C LEU A 204 19.81 -3.28 2.69
N ALA A 205 20.38 -2.48 1.78
CA ALA A 205 20.03 -2.52 0.36
C ALA A 205 20.37 -3.85 -0.31
N ALA A 206 21.45 -4.51 0.13
CA ALA A 206 21.81 -5.84 -0.36
C ALA A 206 20.94 -6.95 0.26
N GLY A 207 20.76 -6.95 1.59
CA GLY A 207 20.02 -7.97 2.31
C GLY A 207 18.52 -7.94 2.01
N SER A 208 17.91 -6.75 1.98
CA SER A 208 16.48 -6.61 1.62
C SER A 208 16.21 -7.06 0.18
N ARG A 209 17.12 -6.77 -0.77
CA ARG A 209 17.03 -7.27 -2.16
C ARG A 209 17.15 -8.79 -2.22
N ALA A 210 18.08 -9.37 -1.46
CA ALA A 210 18.26 -10.82 -1.40
C ALA A 210 17.02 -11.52 -0.83
N VAL A 211 16.41 -10.98 0.24
CA VAL A 211 15.15 -11.50 0.79
C VAL A 211 14.01 -11.36 -0.19
N THR A 212 13.82 -10.19 -0.82
CA THR A 212 12.76 -9.98 -1.82
C THR A 212 12.95 -10.91 -3.02
N SER A 213 14.18 -11.12 -3.49
CA SER A 213 14.46 -12.11 -4.55
C SER A 213 14.09 -13.52 -4.11
N ALA A 214 14.51 -13.95 -2.90
CA ALA A 214 14.20 -15.27 -2.38
C ALA A 214 12.69 -15.49 -2.20
N LEU A 215 11.97 -14.46 -1.74
CA LEU A 215 10.51 -14.46 -1.65
C LEU A 215 9.87 -14.65 -3.02
N MET A 216 10.36 -13.91 -4.03
CA MET A 216 9.85 -13.98 -5.40
C MET A 216 10.28 -15.24 -6.17
N ASP A 217 11.30 -15.95 -5.69
CA ASP A 217 11.68 -17.27 -6.21
C ASP A 217 10.79 -18.38 -5.62
N ALA A 218 10.35 -18.21 -4.37
CA ALA A 218 9.38 -19.08 -3.72
C ALA A 218 7.92 -18.80 -4.14
N ASN A 219 7.63 -17.58 -4.59
CA ASN A 219 6.29 -17.13 -4.97
C ASN A 219 6.28 -16.14 -6.12
N THR A 220 5.25 -16.15 -6.97
CA THR A 220 5.23 -15.35 -8.20
C THR A 220 5.19 -13.82 -7.95
N LEU A 221 4.59 -13.40 -6.84
CA LEU A 221 4.48 -12.01 -6.39
C LEU A 221 5.08 -11.85 -4.99
N PRO A 222 5.61 -10.67 -4.60
CA PRO A 222 5.89 -10.41 -3.20
C PRO A 222 4.60 -10.48 -2.38
N THR A 223 4.70 -10.72 -1.08
CA THR A 223 3.54 -10.83 -0.16
C THR A 223 3.57 -9.71 0.87
N ASN A 224 2.42 -9.36 1.45
CA ASN A 224 2.33 -8.34 2.50
C ASN A 224 3.25 -8.68 3.69
N TRP A 225 3.32 -9.97 4.04
CA TRP A 225 4.21 -10.47 5.09
C TRP A 225 5.02 -11.65 4.60
N ALA A 226 6.18 -11.83 5.20
CA ALA A 226 7.02 -13.01 5.11
C ALA A 226 7.70 -13.24 6.46
N THR A 227 8.38 -14.37 6.60
CA THR A 227 9.30 -14.59 7.71
C THR A 227 10.69 -14.90 7.19
N VAL A 228 11.72 -14.42 7.90
CA VAL A 228 13.13 -14.63 7.55
C VAL A 228 13.87 -15.17 8.76
N ALA A 229 14.40 -16.39 8.66
CA ALA A 229 15.21 -16.99 9.72
C ALA A 229 16.66 -16.48 9.69
N ASP A 230 17.39 -16.62 10.81
CA ASP A 230 18.80 -16.24 10.91
C ASP A 230 19.68 -16.92 9.84
N ASP A 231 19.32 -18.14 9.43
CA ASP A 231 20.02 -18.92 8.41
C ASP A 231 19.67 -18.52 6.97
N GLY A 232 18.84 -17.48 6.80
CA GLY A 232 18.41 -16.96 5.51
C GLY A 232 17.21 -17.68 4.89
N ALA A 233 16.59 -18.65 5.58
CA ALA A 233 15.36 -19.26 5.09
C ALA A 233 14.22 -18.23 5.06
N VAL A 234 13.59 -18.07 3.90
CA VAL A 234 12.43 -17.17 3.68
C VAL A 234 11.17 -18.00 3.51
N ALA A 235 10.10 -17.65 4.22
CA ALA A 235 8.80 -18.30 4.08
C ALA A 235 7.67 -17.28 3.88
N LEU A 236 6.68 -17.64 3.06
CA LEU A 236 5.47 -16.85 2.83
C LEU A 236 4.64 -16.76 4.11
N ALA A 237 4.05 -15.60 4.36
CA ALA A 237 3.12 -15.40 5.47
C ALA A 237 1.98 -14.45 5.07
N GLY A 238 0.80 -14.62 5.67
CA GLY A 238 -0.29 -13.65 5.57
C GLY A 238 -0.27 -12.60 6.67
N SER A 239 0.54 -12.80 7.71
CA SER A 239 0.64 -11.95 8.90
C SER A 239 2.05 -11.96 9.47
N ALA A 240 2.34 -10.98 10.33
CA ALA A 240 3.62 -10.89 11.04
C ALA A 240 3.94 -12.14 11.90
N GLY A 241 2.93 -12.89 12.35
CA GLY A 241 3.10 -14.13 13.12
C GLY A 241 3.56 -15.33 12.29
N GLY A 242 3.69 -15.20 10.96
CA GLY A 242 4.03 -16.30 10.06
C GLY A 242 2.83 -17.16 9.63
N GLY A 243 1.64 -16.88 10.16
CA GLY A 243 0.38 -17.50 9.75
C GLY A 243 -0.41 -16.66 8.74
N GLY A 244 -1.65 -17.08 8.45
CA GLY A 244 -2.56 -16.38 7.55
C GLY A 244 -2.32 -16.66 6.06
N GLU A 245 -3.29 -16.29 5.22
CA GLU A 245 -3.23 -16.41 3.76
C GLU A 245 -2.32 -15.34 3.17
N PRO A 246 -1.20 -15.72 2.51
CA PRO A 246 -0.31 -14.75 1.87
C PRO A 246 -1.02 -14.06 0.71
N ALA A 247 -0.90 -12.73 0.66
CA ALA A 247 -1.53 -11.91 -0.38
C ALA A 247 -0.54 -10.87 -0.93
N TYR A 248 -0.66 -10.59 -2.22
CA TYR A 248 -0.15 -9.38 -2.85
C TYR A 248 -1.26 -8.32 -2.77
N GLY A 249 -1.19 -7.45 -1.76
CA GLY A 249 -2.22 -6.44 -1.49
C GLY A 249 -1.64 -5.05 -1.26
N TYR A 250 -2.33 -4.28 -0.41
CA TYR A 250 -2.02 -2.88 -0.14
C TYR A 250 -0.55 -2.63 0.28
N ASP A 251 0.04 -3.53 1.07
CA ASP A 251 1.46 -3.47 1.46
C ASP A 251 2.35 -3.93 0.32
N ALA A 252 2.17 -5.17 -0.15
CA ALA A 252 3.05 -5.78 -1.14
C ALA A 252 3.17 -4.95 -2.43
N ALA A 253 2.11 -4.26 -2.84
CA ALA A 253 2.10 -3.35 -3.98
C ALA A 253 3.18 -2.25 -3.87
N ARG A 254 3.41 -1.72 -2.67
CA ARG A 254 4.45 -0.70 -2.42
C ARG A 254 5.87 -1.24 -2.65
N THR A 255 6.09 -2.54 -2.44
CA THR A 255 7.39 -3.20 -2.74
C THR A 255 7.78 -2.98 -4.20
N THR A 256 6.84 -3.19 -5.12
CA THR A 256 7.07 -3.02 -6.56
C THR A 256 7.41 -1.57 -6.90
N ILE A 257 6.68 -0.62 -6.30
CA ILE A 257 6.90 0.83 -6.53
C ILE A 257 8.28 1.24 -6.03
N ARG A 258 8.63 0.89 -4.78
CA ARG A 258 9.92 1.21 -4.15
C ARG A 258 11.11 0.58 -4.89
N PHE A 259 10.96 -0.63 -5.41
CA PHE A 259 12.03 -1.28 -6.19
C PHE A 259 12.16 -0.70 -7.60
N ALA A 260 11.07 -0.25 -8.23
CA ALA A 260 11.10 0.43 -9.52
C ALA A 260 11.74 1.84 -9.43
N GLU A 261 11.55 2.54 -8.30
CA GLU A 261 12.20 3.83 -8.01
C GLU A 261 13.74 3.71 -7.88
N SER A 262 14.26 2.53 -7.53
CA SER A 262 15.69 2.32 -7.26
C SER A 262 16.59 2.66 -8.44
N CYS A 263 17.73 3.29 -8.16
CA CYS A 263 18.79 3.52 -9.13
C CYS A 263 19.60 2.27 -9.50
N ARG A 264 19.37 1.13 -8.83
CA ARG A 264 20.10 -0.12 -9.10
C ARG A 264 19.32 -1.04 -10.04
N ASP A 265 19.99 -1.50 -11.08
CA ASP A 265 19.40 -2.40 -12.09
C ASP A 265 18.83 -3.69 -11.49
N ASP A 266 19.49 -4.28 -10.49
CA ASP A 266 19.01 -5.52 -9.87
C ASP A 266 17.70 -5.31 -9.07
N ASP A 267 17.45 -4.11 -8.52
CA ASP A 267 16.17 -3.81 -7.85
C ASP A 267 15.06 -3.64 -8.88
N ARG A 268 15.34 -2.87 -9.94
CA ARG A 268 14.38 -2.67 -11.04
C ARG A 268 14.06 -3.98 -11.77
N ALA A 269 15.03 -4.89 -11.88
CA ALA A 269 14.81 -6.23 -12.41
C ALA A 269 13.82 -7.04 -11.56
N LEU A 270 13.83 -6.90 -10.23
CA LEU A 270 12.83 -7.52 -9.36
C LEU A 270 11.44 -6.90 -9.57
N ALA A 271 11.34 -5.57 -9.67
CA ALA A 271 10.07 -4.91 -9.99
C ALA A 271 9.52 -5.36 -11.36
N ALA A 272 10.38 -5.49 -12.37
CA ALA A 272 10.01 -5.94 -13.72
C ALA A 272 9.44 -7.38 -13.75
N ARG A 273 9.89 -8.28 -12.84
CA ARG A 273 9.34 -9.64 -12.74
C ARG A 273 7.83 -9.63 -12.44
N VAL A 274 7.35 -8.64 -11.69
CA VAL A 274 5.94 -8.51 -11.31
C VAL A 274 5.05 -8.26 -12.54
N ALA A 275 5.55 -7.53 -13.55
CA ALA A 275 4.78 -7.19 -14.76
C ALA A 275 4.33 -8.43 -15.53
N ALA A 276 5.14 -9.48 -15.55
CA ALA A 276 4.85 -10.73 -16.27
C ALA A 276 3.70 -11.54 -15.63
N VAL A 277 3.31 -11.19 -14.41
CA VAL A 277 2.44 -11.99 -13.54
C VAL A 277 1.11 -11.28 -13.29
N LEU A 278 1.14 -9.94 -13.19
CA LEU A 278 -0.08 -9.16 -12.97
C LEU A 278 -1.08 -9.30 -14.12
N PRO A 279 -2.40 -9.32 -13.83
CA PRO A 279 -3.42 -9.32 -14.87
C PRO A 279 -3.25 -8.12 -15.83
N GLY A 280 -3.29 -8.38 -17.14
CA GLY A 280 -3.12 -7.35 -18.18
C GLY A 280 -4.42 -6.65 -18.64
N GLY A 281 -5.55 -6.91 -17.99
CA GLY A 281 -6.82 -6.24 -18.31
C GLY A 281 -6.89 -4.82 -17.76
N ASP A 282 -7.85 -4.01 -18.23
CA ASP A 282 -8.09 -2.66 -17.69
C ASP A 282 -8.45 -2.69 -16.20
N GLU A 283 -9.08 -3.78 -15.78
CA GLU A 283 -9.47 -4.02 -14.40
C GLU A 283 -8.38 -4.75 -13.63
N LEU A 284 -7.97 -4.19 -12.49
CA LEU A 284 -6.98 -4.77 -11.60
C LEU A 284 -7.53 -4.80 -10.16
N PRO A 285 -7.74 -6.01 -9.60
CA PRO A 285 -8.07 -6.17 -8.19
C PRO A 285 -7.02 -5.55 -7.27
N ALA A 286 -7.47 -5.00 -6.15
CA ALA A 286 -6.60 -4.41 -5.12
C ALA A 286 -5.76 -5.46 -4.39
N GLU A 287 -6.25 -6.70 -4.27
CA GLU A 287 -5.54 -7.81 -3.65
C GLU A 287 -5.58 -9.06 -4.53
N LEU A 288 -4.43 -9.72 -4.62
CA LEU A 288 -4.22 -10.95 -5.36
C LEU A 288 -3.63 -12.03 -4.45
N ASP A 289 -3.93 -13.29 -4.73
CA ASP A 289 -3.29 -14.43 -4.10
C ASP A 289 -1.86 -14.63 -4.63
N ALA A 290 -1.15 -15.58 -4.03
CA ALA A 290 0.19 -16.01 -4.42
C ALA A 290 0.37 -16.36 -5.92
N GLY A 291 -0.71 -16.77 -6.60
CA GLY A 291 -0.76 -17.10 -8.02
C GLY A 291 -1.32 -15.99 -8.91
N ALA A 292 -1.48 -14.77 -8.39
CA ALA A 292 -2.11 -13.62 -9.05
C ALA A 292 -3.61 -13.78 -9.35
N GLY A 293 -4.29 -14.70 -8.66
CA GLY A 293 -5.75 -14.80 -8.65
C GLY A 293 -6.36 -13.67 -7.83
N ALA A 294 -7.50 -13.12 -8.27
CA ALA A 294 -8.19 -12.07 -7.55
C ALA A 294 -8.69 -12.57 -6.17
N LEU A 295 -8.28 -11.91 -5.08
CA LEU A 295 -8.82 -12.14 -3.74
C LEU A 295 -10.00 -11.24 -3.40
N THR A 296 -10.10 -10.10 -4.09
CA THR A 296 -11.18 -9.13 -3.97
C THR A 296 -11.64 -8.69 -5.36
N SER A 297 -12.84 -8.11 -5.44
CA SER A 297 -13.31 -7.37 -6.62
C SER A 297 -13.06 -5.87 -6.52
N ASP A 298 -12.59 -5.40 -5.36
CA ASP A 298 -12.25 -4.00 -5.11
C ASP A 298 -11.08 -3.57 -6.00
N ARG A 299 -11.10 -2.30 -6.41
CA ARG A 299 -10.01 -1.65 -7.15
C ARG A 299 -9.42 -0.56 -6.27
N HIS A 300 -8.11 -0.35 -6.38
CA HIS A 300 -7.45 0.68 -5.60
C HIS A 300 -6.31 1.34 -6.38
N PRO A 301 -6.08 2.67 -6.23
CA PRO A 301 -5.01 3.37 -6.94
C PRO A 301 -3.63 2.70 -6.79
N VAL A 302 -3.30 2.20 -5.59
CA VAL A 302 -2.00 1.55 -5.32
C VAL A 302 -1.72 0.32 -6.19
N ALA A 303 -2.76 -0.43 -6.59
CA ALA A 303 -2.60 -1.60 -7.43
C ALA A 303 -2.19 -1.18 -8.85
N TYR A 304 -2.84 -0.14 -9.39
CA TYR A 304 -2.48 0.46 -10.67
C TYR A 304 -1.09 1.11 -10.62
N ALA A 305 -0.75 1.80 -9.53
CA ALA A 305 0.58 2.35 -9.31
C ALA A 305 1.66 1.26 -9.35
N ALA A 306 1.43 0.12 -8.70
CA ALA A 306 2.37 -0.99 -8.68
C ALA A 306 2.49 -1.67 -10.06
N ARG A 307 1.39 -1.80 -10.81
CA ARG A 307 1.46 -2.30 -12.19
C ARG A 307 2.18 -1.32 -13.12
N ALA A 308 1.96 -0.01 -12.97
CA ALA A 308 2.71 1.02 -13.69
C ALA A 308 4.21 0.92 -13.38
N ALA A 309 4.58 0.80 -12.10
CA ALA A 309 5.97 0.62 -11.68
C ALA A 309 6.62 -0.61 -12.30
N ALA A 310 5.92 -1.75 -12.28
CA ALA A 310 6.40 -3.00 -12.87
C ALA A 310 6.59 -2.88 -14.39
N LEU A 311 5.60 -2.29 -15.08
CA LEU A 311 5.61 -2.08 -16.53
C LEU A 311 6.76 -1.15 -16.94
N ALA A 312 6.93 -0.03 -16.24
CA ALA A 312 8.03 0.90 -16.47
C ALA A 312 9.39 0.22 -16.24
N ALA A 313 9.54 -0.54 -15.16
CA ALA A 313 10.75 -1.31 -14.90
C ALA A 313 11.04 -2.38 -15.97
N SER A 314 10.01 -2.87 -16.66
CA SER A 314 10.13 -3.81 -17.78
C SER A 314 10.33 -3.14 -19.16
N GLY A 315 10.30 -1.80 -19.22
CA GLY A 315 10.43 -1.01 -20.45
C GLY A 315 9.13 -0.82 -21.25
N SER A 316 7.97 -1.05 -20.61
CA SER A 316 6.63 -0.85 -21.19
C SER A 316 6.04 0.51 -20.81
N ASP A 317 6.72 1.61 -21.15
CA ASP A 317 6.42 2.95 -20.65
C ASP A 317 5.01 3.46 -21.01
N ASP A 318 4.53 3.19 -22.23
CA ASP A 318 3.18 3.59 -22.67
C ASP A 318 2.08 2.91 -21.83
N GLU A 319 2.25 1.61 -21.54
CA GLU A 319 1.32 0.84 -20.71
C GLU A 319 1.40 1.31 -19.26
N ALA A 320 2.60 1.63 -18.78
CA ALA A 320 2.81 2.19 -17.45
C ALA A 320 2.12 3.54 -17.28
N ARG A 321 2.24 4.46 -18.25
CA ARG A 321 1.54 5.76 -18.25
C ARG A 321 0.02 5.58 -18.30
N ALA A 322 -0.48 4.60 -19.05
CA ALA A 322 -1.90 4.26 -19.05
C ALA A 322 -2.39 3.78 -17.67
N ASP A 323 -1.55 3.07 -16.91
CA ASP A 323 -1.86 2.70 -15.52
C ASP A 323 -1.77 3.87 -14.55
N LEU A 324 -0.85 4.82 -14.73
CA LEU A 324 -0.85 6.06 -13.95
C LEU A 324 -2.15 6.86 -14.18
N GLN A 325 -2.69 6.86 -15.40
CA GLN A 325 -4.01 7.44 -15.65
C GLN A 325 -5.13 6.68 -14.95
N ARG A 326 -5.15 5.33 -15.04
CA ARG A 326 -6.15 4.51 -14.33
C ARG A 326 -6.08 4.66 -12.82
N MET A 327 -4.87 4.82 -12.26
CA MET A 327 -4.64 5.15 -10.85
C MET A 327 -5.34 6.47 -10.49
N ALA A 328 -5.10 7.53 -11.28
CA ALA A 328 -5.71 8.84 -11.06
C ALA A 328 -7.24 8.80 -11.20
N ASP A 329 -7.78 8.11 -12.21
CA ASP A 329 -9.22 7.94 -12.43
C ASP A 329 -9.88 7.16 -11.27
N THR A 330 -9.18 6.14 -10.75
CA THR A 330 -9.63 5.37 -9.58
C THR A 330 -9.63 6.26 -8.33
N ALA A 331 -8.57 7.02 -8.09
CA ALA A 331 -8.48 7.91 -6.93
C ALA A 331 -9.57 9.01 -6.96
N ALA A 332 -9.92 9.51 -8.15
CA ALA A 332 -10.98 10.50 -8.31
C ALA A 332 -12.39 9.92 -8.08
N SER A 333 -12.61 8.64 -8.39
CA SER A 333 -13.92 7.99 -8.24
C SER A 333 -14.16 7.40 -6.86
N THR A 334 -13.11 6.97 -6.16
CA THR A 334 -13.15 6.43 -4.80
C THR A 334 -12.06 7.11 -3.95
N PRO A 335 -12.26 8.37 -3.55
CA PRO A 335 -11.24 9.11 -2.81
C PRO A 335 -11.07 8.52 -1.40
N THR A 336 -9.84 8.08 -1.11
CA THR A 336 -9.40 7.60 0.20
C THR A 336 -8.09 8.28 0.59
N TYR A 337 -7.78 8.29 1.87
CA TYR A 337 -6.50 8.82 2.38
C TYR A 337 -5.30 8.15 1.70
N TYR A 338 -5.27 6.82 1.71
CA TYR A 338 -4.15 6.03 1.19
C TYR A 338 -4.09 6.06 -0.34
N GLY A 339 -5.25 6.05 -1.00
CA GLY A 339 -5.35 6.20 -2.46
C GLY A 339 -4.76 7.53 -2.92
N ALA A 340 -5.07 8.63 -2.21
CA ALA A 340 -4.48 9.94 -2.47
C ALA A 340 -2.98 9.98 -2.16
N ALA A 341 -2.55 9.42 -1.02
CA ALA A 341 -1.14 9.35 -0.65
C ALA A 341 -0.31 8.62 -1.71
N TRP A 342 -0.74 7.42 -2.12
CA TRP A 342 0.00 6.62 -3.11
C TRP A 342 -0.16 7.10 -4.53
N THR A 343 -1.22 7.84 -4.85
CA THR A 343 -1.31 8.56 -6.13
C THR A 343 -0.22 9.65 -6.20
N ALA A 344 -0.07 10.46 -5.14
CA ALA A 344 0.94 11.51 -5.10
C ALA A 344 2.36 10.94 -5.01
N LEU A 345 2.60 9.98 -4.11
CA LEU A 345 3.90 9.33 -3.94
C LEU A 345 4.33 8.57 -5.19
N ALA A 346 3.47 7.74 -5.79
CA ALA A 346 3.85 7.00 -6.99
C ALA A 346 4.08 7.93 -8.19
N THR A 347 3.32 9.03 -8.29
CA THR A 347 3.59 10.07 -9.30
C THR A 347 5.00 10.64 -9.10
N ALA A 348 5.34 11.09 -7.89
CA ALA A 348 6.67 11.59 -7.57
C ALA A 348 7.76 10.53 -7.87
N MET A 349 7.64 9.32 -7.30
CA MET A 349 8.66 8.26 -7.38
C MET A 349 8.89 7.72 -8.80
N LEU A 350 7.86 7.66 -9.63
CA LEU A 350 7.96 7.03 -10.95
C LEU A 350 8.24 8.02 -12.06
N THR A 351 7.94 9.31 -11.88
CA THR A 351 8.00 10.31 -12.95
C THR A 351 8.97 11.47 -12.68
N ASP A 352 9.41 11.66 -11.44
CA ASP A 352 10.23 12.79 -10.99
C ASP A 352 11.40 12.32 -10.11
N ASP A 353 12.52 13.05 -10.11
CA ASP A 353 13.68 12.77 -9.28
C ASP A 353 13.71 13.60 -7.98
N VAL A 354 12.65 14.37 -7.68
CA VAL A 354 12.53 15.21 -6.47
C VAL A 354 12.72 14.45 -5.15
N LEU A 355 12.46 13.13 -5.12
CA LEU A 355 12.70 12.30 -3.94
C LEU A 355 14.08 11.62 -3.95
N ASP A 356 14.98 11.97 -4.88
CA ASP A 356 16.34 11.43 -5.03
C ASP A 356 16.35 9.91 -5.36
N GLY A 357 15.34 9.48 -6.10
CA GLY A 357 15.25 8.17 -6.76
C GLY A 357 15.69 8.24 -8.24
N CYS A 358 15.56 7.12 -8.96
CA CYS A 358 15.76 7.04 -10.40
C CYS A 358 14.44 6.69 -11.10
N PRO A 359 13.53 7.67 -11.26
CA PRO A 359 12.20 7.46 -11.83
C PRO A 359 12.27 6.77 -13.20
N ALA A 360 11.55 5.66 -13.34
CA ALA A 360 11.54 4.87 -14.56
C ALA A 360 10.84 5.58 -15.74
N LEU A 361 9.99 6.57 -15.48
CA LEU A 361 9.19 7.29 -16.48
C LEU A 361 9.56 8.76 -16.65
N ALA A 362 10.71 9.20 -16.13
CA ALA A 362 11.16 10.58 -16.29
C ALA A 362 11.39 10.93 -17.77
N GLY A 363 10.54 11.80 -18.30
CA GLY A 363 10.68 12.46 -19.60
C GLY A 363 9.88 11.87 -20.77
N ASP A 364 8.99 12.69 -21.33
CA ASP A 364 8.67 12.76 -22.76
C ASP A 364 8.96 14.19 -23.26
N ALA A 365 10.24 14.54 -23.35
CA ALA A 365 10.67 15.79 -24.01
C ALA A 365 12.08 15.71 -24.62
N ALA A 366 12.46 14.57 -25.22
CA ALA A 366 13.45 14.50 -26.31
C ALA A 366 13.65 13.04 -26.76
N ALA A 367 12.67 12.49 -27.48
CA ALA A 367 13.01 11.52 -28.49
C ALA A 367 13.65 12.26 -29.67
N ASP A 368 14.96 12.48 -29.60
CA ASP A 368 15.83 12.61 -30.78
C ASP A 368 17.28 12.26 -30.37
N ASP A 369 17.82 11.27 -31.07
CA ASP A 369 19.20 10.76 -31.05
C ASP A 369 19.66 9.87 -29.86
N ALA A 370 19.04 8.69 -29.75
CA ALA A 370 19.79 7.47 -29.40
C ALA A 370 19.58 6.38 -30.49
N ALA A 371 20.58 6.23 -31.35
CA ALA A 371 20.63 5.18 -32.37
C ALA A 371 20.67 3.78 -31.72
N PRO A 372 20.06 2.75 -32.35
CA PRO A 372 19.87 1.45 -31.72
C PRO A 372 21.17 0.63 -31.73
N ALA A 373 21.60 0.12 -30.57
CA ALA A 373 22.61 -0.93 -30.50
C ALA A 373 21.94 -2.29 -30.79
N GLY A 374 22.30 -2.84 -31.95
CA GLY A 374 21.61 -3.96 -32.58
C GLY A 374 21.70 -5.31 -31.86
N ALA A 375 20.60 -6.05 -32.00
CA ALA A 375 20.55 -7.48 -31.83
C ALA A 375 21.52 -8.18 -32.81
N ALA A 376 22.41 -9.02 -32.28
CA ALA A 376 23.12 -10.05 -33.04
C ALA A 376 22.92 -11.38 -32.34
N GLY A 377 22.17 -12.26 -32.99
CA GLY A 377 21.82 -13.59 -32.49
C GLY A 377 23.02 -14.54 -32.41
N ALA A 378 22.87 -15.54 -31.53
CA ALA A 378 23.64 -16.76 -31.58
C ALA A 378 22.69 -17.96 -31.50
N ALA A 379 22.96 -18.91 -32.37
CA ALA A 379 22.06 -19.97 -32.82
C ALA A 379 21.72 -21.03 -31.76
N ALA A 380 20.50 -21.54 -31.87
CA ALA A 380 20.07 -22.77 -31.24
C ALA A 380 20.75 -24.00 -31.89
N THR A 381 21.23 -24.91 -31.06
CA THR A 381 21.54 -26.30 -31.41
C THR A 381 20.81 -27.24 -30.47
N THR A 382 20.23 -28.30 -31.02
CA THR A 382 19.26 -29.19 -30.39
C THR A 382 19.87 -30.48 -29.81
N ALA A 383 19.45 -30.80 -28.57
CA ALA A 383 19.11 -32.11 -27.96
C ALA A 383 20.22 -33.13 -27.57
N PRO A 384 19.93 -34.16 -26.73
CA PRO A 384 19.05 -34.23 -25.53
C PRO A 384 19.72 -34.93 -24.32
N GLY A 385 19.16 -34.79 -23.10
CA GLY A 385 19.59 -35.60 -21.96
C GLY A 385 18.86 -35.31 -20.64
N VAL A 386 17.80 -36.07 -20.39
CA VAL A 386 17.08 -36.19 -19.11
C VAL A 386 18.00 -36.57 -17.95
N GLY A 387 17.94 -35.81 -16.86
CA GLY A 387 18.54 -36.12 -15.56
C GLY A 387 17.77 -35.38 -14.47
N ALA A 388 16.87 -36.08 -13.80
CA ALA A 388 15.97 -35.56 -12.79
C ALA A 388 16.71 -34.94 -11.60
N ALA A 389 16.51 -33.64 -11.36
CA ALA A 389 16.74 -33.01 -10.07
C ALA A 389 15.62 -33.49 -9.12
N SER A 390 15.85 -34.65 -8.53
CA SER A 390 15.10 -35.14 -7.38
C SER A 390 15.85 -34.67 -6.14
N GLY A 391 15.21 -33.83 -5.33
CA GLY A 391 15.73 -33.41 -4.03
C GLY A 391 15.65 -31.92 -3.72
N PHE A 392 14.57 -31.22 -4.08
CA PHE A 392 14.13 -30.11 -3.25
C PHE A 392 13.51 -30.73 -2.00
N GLN A 393 13.92 -30.26 -0.82
CA GLN A 393 13.21 -30.61 0.39
C GLN A 393 11.75 -30.17 0.24
N ASP A 394 10.86 -31.09 0.58
CA ASP A 394 9.43 -30.83 0.76
C ASP A 394 9.30 -29.51 1.55
N PRO A 395 8.64 -28.46 1.01
CA PRO A 395 8.23 -27.34 1.86
C PRO A 395 7.46 -27.99 3.00
N VAL A 396 7.88 -27.70 4.23
CA VAL A 396 7.31 -28.28 5.46
C VAL A 396 5.83 -28.53 5.25
N ALA A 397 5.44 -29.81 5.28
CA ALA A 397 4.05 -30.23 5.13
C ALA A 397 3.14 -29.29 5.94
N PRO A 398 2.04 -28.76 5.37
CA PRO A 398 1.14 -27.89 6.12
C PRO A 398 0.45 -28.72 7.19
N ALA A 399 1.03 -28.74 8.39
CA ALA A 399 0.45 -29.32 9.59
C ALA A 399 1.25 -28.94 10.85
N ALA A 400 1.09 -27.70 11.29
CA ALA A 400 0.42 -27.58 12.58
C ALA A 400 -0.98 -27.05 12.25
N ALA A 401 -2.01 -27.87 12.45
CA ALA A 401 -3.31 -27.28 12.76
C ALA A 401 -3.03 -26.22 13.83
N ASN A 402 -3.37 -24.97 13.56
CA ASN A 402 -3.06 -23.87 14.46
C ASN A 402 -3.64 -24.24 15.83
N THR A 403 -2.81 -24.76 16.75
CA THR A 403 -3.29 -25.26 18.04
C THR A 403 -3.86 -24.13 18.88
N ALA A 404 -3.69 -22.89 18.42
CA ALA A 404 -4.18 -21.65 18.99
C ALA A 404 -5.39 -21.06 18.23
N ALA A 405 -6.08 -21.80 17.35
CA ALA A 405 -7.31 -21.29 16.71
C ALA A 405 -8.28 -20.69 17.75
N PRO A 406 -8.92 -19.54 17.49
CA PRO A 406 -9.79 -18.91 18.46
C PRO A 406 -11.08 -19.73 18.56
N VAL A 407 -11.44 -20.09 19.80
CA VAL A 407 -12.56 -21.01 20.07
C VAL A 407 -13.72 -20.32 20.78
N HIS A 408 -13.50 -19.15 21.38
CA HIS A 408 -14.51 -18.49 22.19
C HIS A 408 -14.26 -16.98 22.30
N ILE A 409 -15.33 -16.19 22.25
CA ILE A 409 -15.31 -14.74 22.43
C ILE A 409 -16.25 -14.33 23.56
N SER A 410 -15.79 -13.40 24.40
CA SER A 410 -16.59 -12.77 25.45
C SER A 410 -16.52 -11.26 25.34
N ILE A 411 -17.68 -10.59 25.32
CA ILE A 411 -17.84 -9.13 25.32
C ILE A 411 -18.85 -8.77 26.43
N PRO A 412 -18.38 -8.62 27.69
CA PRO A 412 -19.27 -8.50 28.84
C PRO A 412 -20.25 -7.31 28.78
N ALA A 413 -19.84 -6.18 28.21
CA ALA A 413 -20.64 -4.96 28.13
C ALA A 413 -21.96 -5.12 27.35
N ILE A 414 -22.00 -6.07 26.41
CA ILE A 414 -23.16 -6.38 25.57
C ILE A 414 -23.68 -7.81 25.76
N GLY A 415 -23.13 -8.55 26.73
CA GLY A 415 -23.57 -9.90 27.08
C GLY A 415 -23.26 -10.97 26.03
N VAL A 416 -22.33 -10.72 25.10
CA VAL A 416 -21.87 -11.75 24.15
C VAL A 416 -20.92 -12.69 24.87
N ASP A 417 -21.23 -13.98 24.85
CA ASP A 417 -20.40 -15.07 25.35
C ASP A 417 -20.67 -16.27 24.45
N SER A 418 -19.83 -16.46 23.42
CA SER A 418 -20.14 -17.34 22.30
C SER A 418 -18.91 -18.10 21.81
N ASP A 419 -19.14 -19.32 21.35
CA ASP A 419 -18.11 -20.09 20.65
C ASP A 419 -17.83 -19.47 19.28
N LEU A 420 -16.57 -19.51 18.86
CA LEU A 420 -16.15 -18.99 17.56
C LEU A 420 -16.10 -20.10 16.52
N ILE A 421 -16.73 -19.85 15.38
CA ILE A 421 -16.60 -20.68 14.18
C ILE A 421 -15.59 -20.07 13.20
N GLY A 422 -15.04 -20.89 12.32
CA GLY A 422 -14.24 -20.41 11.19
C GLY A 422 -15.12 -19.84 10.08
N LEU A 423 -14.73 -18.69 9.53
CA LEU A 423 -15.33 -18.05 8.37
C LEU A 423 -14.33 -17.99 7.23
N ASP A 424 -14.84 -18.19 6.02
CA ASP A 424 -14.11 -18.11 4.77
C ASP A 424 -14.56 -16.90 3.94
N ARG A 425 -13.75 -16.54 2.94
CA ARG A 425 -14.16 -15.60 1.90
C ARG A 425 -15.06 -16.29 0.86
N GLY A 426 -16.08 -15.57 0.40
CA GLY A 426 -16.89 -15.94 -0.75
C GLY A 426 -16.14 -15.75 -2.07
N ALA A 427 -16.76 -16.18 -3.18
CA ALA A 427 -16.20 -16.00 -4.53
C ALA A 427 -16.11 -14.52 -4.97
N ASP A 428 -16.77 -13.63 -4.23
CA ASP A 428 -16.76 -12.18 -4.37
C ASP A 428 -15.62 -11.51 -3.57
N GLY A 429 -14.86 -12.28 -2.78
CA GLY A 429 -13.76 -11.81 -1.95
C GLY A 429 -14.15 -11.32 -0.57
N TRP A 430 -15.45 -11.35 -0.22
CA TRP A 430 -15.95 -10.89 1.07
C TRP A 430 -16.00 -12.00 2.10
N ILE A 431 -15.72 -11.70 3.38
CA ILE A 431 -15.91 -12.65 4.47
C ILE A 431 -17.39 -12.99 4.57
N GLN A 432 -17.72 -14.28 4.48
CA GLN A 432 -19.09 -14.74 4.59
C GLN A 432 -19.56 -14.66 6.04
N SER A 433 -20.73 -14.05 6.27
CA SER A 433 -21.35 -14.07 7.59
C SER A 433 -21.72 -15.51 8.01
N PRO A 434 -21.76 -15.81 9.33
CA PRO A 434 -22.22 -17.10 9.83
C PRO A 434 -23.59 -17.51 9.25
N GLN A 435 -23.81 -18.80 9.00
CA GLN A 435 -25.14 -19.27 8.56
C GLN A 435 -26.18 -19.18 9.69
N ASP A 436 -25.74 -19.36 10.93
CA ASP A 436 -26.56 -19.19 12.12
C ASP A 436 -26.48 -17.73 12.59
N TYR A 437 -27.64 -17.10 12.80
CA TYR A 437 -27.72 -15.70 13.23
C TYR A 437 -27.17 -15.49 14.65
N ASP A 438 -27.17 -16.52 15.48
CA ASP A 438 -26.66 -16.47 16.85
C ASP A 438 -25.15 -16.84 16.95
N ALA A 439 -24.54 -17.26 15.85
CA ALA A 439 -23.12 -17.61 15.81
C ALA A 439 -22.24 -16.39 15.56
N VAL A 440 -21.04 -16.43 16.15
CA VAL A 440 -19.96 -15.47 15.89
C VAL A 440 -18.85 -16.21 15.17
N GLY A 441 -18.31 -15.62 14.11
CA GLY A 441 -17.26 -16.26 13.33
C GLY A 441 -16.01 -15.40 13.18
N TRP A 442 -14.85 -16.04 13.19
CA TRP A 442 -13.55 -15.43 12.93
C TRP A 442 -13.11 -15.76 11.49
N TYR A 443 -12.54 -14.78 10.79
CA TYR A 443 -11.97 -15.03 9.46
C TYR A 443 -10.71 -15.90 9.56
N GLU A 444 -10.84 -17.19 9.22
CA GLU A 444 -9.88 -18.21 9.64
C GLU A 444 -8.54 -18.22 8.88
N LYS A 445 -8.53 -17.52 7.75
CA LYS A 445 -7.34 -17.28 6.93
C LYS A 445 -6.68 -15.93 7.23
N GLY A 446 -7.22 -15.15 8.16
CA GLY A 446 -6.68 -13.86 8.60
C GLY A 446 -5.69 -13.94 9.75
N VAL A 447 -5.43 -12.80 10.39
CA VAL A 447 -4.59 -12.69 11.58
C VAL A 447 -5.25 -13.41 12.76
N LEU A 448 -4.48 -14.20 13.51
CA LEU A 448 -4.95 -14.84 14.72
C LEU A 448 -5.18 -13.75 15.80
N PRO A 449 -6.34 -13.70 16.49
CA PRO A 449 -6.59 -12.68 17.51
C PRO A 449 -5.45 -12.65 18.53
N GLY A 450 -4.77 -11.52 18.66
CA GLY A 450 -3.65 -11.27 19.57
C GLY A 450 -2.26 -11.50 18.96
N GLU A 451 -2.18 -11.88 17.69
CA GLU A 451 -1.01 -11.65 16.84
C GLU A 451 -1.08 -10.25 16.21
N ILE A 452 0.05 -9.77 15.71
CA ILE A 452 0.19 -8.45 15.10
C ILE A 452 -0.63 -8.35 13.81
N GLY A 453 -1.36 -7.25 13.67
CA GLY A 453 -2.34 -7.01 12.62
C GLY A 453 -3.79 -7.11 13.12
N PRO A 454 -4.77 -6.76 12.29
CA PRO A 454 -6.19 -6.85 12.65
C PRO A 454 -6.72 -8.27 12.46
N ALA A 455 -7.11 -8.92 13.57
CA ALA A 455 -7.96 -10.10 13.50
C ALA A 455 -9.43 -9.68 13.28
N VAL A 456 -10.15 -10.36 12.40
CA VAL A 456 -11.52 -9.98 12.02
C VAL A 456 -12.53 -11.02 12.50
N ILE A 457 -13.53 -10.54 13.24
CA ILE A 457 -14.64 -11.34 13.76
C ILE A 457 -15.95 -10.72 13.29
N ALA A 458 -16.84 -11.53 12.72
CA ALA A 458 -18.12 -11.09 12.16
C ALA A 458 -19.31 -11.82 12.78
N GLY A 459 -20.43 -11.12 12.87
CA GLY A 459 -21.69 -11.64 13.39
C GLY A 459 -22.88 -10.81 12.92
N HIS A 460 -24.09 -11.38 12.99
CA HIS A 460 -25.31 -10.72 12.52
C HIS A 460 -25.84 -9.70 13.52
N VAL A 461 -26.39 -8.59 12.99
CA VAL A 461 -27.08 -7.57 13.81
C VAL A 461 -28.49 -8.03 14.15
N ASP A 462 -29.19 -8.67 13.21
CA ASP A 462 -30.53 -9.21 13.40
C ASP A 462 -30.74 -10.51 12.62
N SER A 463 -31.94 -11.06 12.77
CA SER A 463 -32.44 -12.26 12.10
C SER A 463 -33.87 -12.00 11.62
N PRO A 464 -34.43 -12.86 10.75
CA PRO A 464 -35.84 -12.78 10.36
C PRO A 464 -36.84 -12.81 11.52
N THR A 465 -36.41 -13.23 12.71
CA THR A 465 -37.26 -13.41 13.90
C THR A 465 -36.95 -12.47 15.06
N GLY A 466 -35.91 -11.65 14.98
CA GLY A 466 -35.53 -10.75 16.06
C GLY A 466 -34.03 -10.42 16.10
N PRO A 467 -33.56 -9.77 17.18
CA PRO A 467 -32.14 -9.50 17.43
C PRO A 467 -31.24 -10.73 17.25
N ALA A 468 -30.04 -10.53 16.73
CA ALA A 468 -29.00 -11.55 16.59
C ALA A 468 -27.80 -11.26 17.52
N VAL A 469 -26.73 -12.05 17.43
CA VAL A 469 -25.62 -12.03 18.40
C VAL A 469 -24.92 -10.67 18.52
N PHE A 470 -24.83 -9.89 17.44
CA PHE A 470 -24.21 -8.56 17.43
C PHE A 470 -25.23 -7.42 17.39
N TYR A 471 -26.50 -7.66 17.75
CA TYR A 471 -27.53 -6.62 17.82
C TYR A 471 -27.13 -5.42 18.69
N ASP A 472 -26.50 -5.70 19.83
CA ASP A 472 -26.08 -4.68 20.80
C ASP A 472 -24.65 -4.18 20.56
N LEU A 473 -23.97 -4.61 19.50
CA LEU A 473 -22.62 -4.15 19.15
C LEU A 473 -22.49 -2.60 19.05
N PRO A 474 -23.49 -1.85 18.52
CA PRO A 474 -23.45 -0.38 18.52
C PRO A 474 -23.49 0.27 19.92
N ARG A 475 -23.74 -0.50 20.99
CA ARG A 475 -23.72 0.01 22.38
C ARG A 475 -22.34 -0.01 23.01
N LEU A 476 -21.35 -0.64 22.37
CA LEU A 476 -19.98 -0.60 22.84
C LEU A 476 -19.44 0.83 22.81
N THR A 477 -18.56 1.11 23.76
CA THR A 477 -17.88 2.39 23.91
C THR A 477 -16.39 2.16 24.11
N PRO A 478 -15.53 3.13 23.74
CA PRO A 478 -14.12 3.04 24.05
C PRO A 478 -13.87 2.75 25.54
N GLY A 479 -13.04 1.73 25.82
CA GLY A 479 -12.82 1.22 27.17
C GLY A 479 -13.51 -0.12 27.48
N ASP A 480 -14.52 -0.53 26.70
CA ASP A 480 -15.13 -1.85 26.86
C ASP A 480 -14.16 -2.97 26.48
N THR A 481 -14.19 -4.10 27.20
CA THR A 481 -13.25 -5.22 27.01
C THR A 481 -13.81 -6.31 26.09
N VAL A 482 -12.94 -6.90 25.29
CA VAL A 482 -13.21 -8.10 24.48
C VAL A 482 -12.15 -9.14 24.78
N SER A 483 -12.54 -10.37 25.13
CA SER A 483 -11.62 -11.47 25.39
C SER A 483 -11.82 -12.58 24.37
N VAL A 484 -10.74 -13.03 23.73
CA VAL A 484 -10.76 -14.15 22.77
C VAL A 484 -9.88 -15.28 23.27
N ARG A 485 -10.51 -16.40 23.64
CA ARG A 485 -9.81 -17.61 24.08
C ARG A 485 -9.44 -18.48 22.89
N ARG A 486 -8.22 -18.99 22.91
CA ARG A 486 -7.62 -19.84 21.88
C ARG A 486 -7.62 -21.32 22.30
N ALA A 487 -7.53 -22.22 21.33
CA ALA A 487 -7.53 -23.67 21.54
C ALA A 487 -6.32 -24.16 22.36
N ASP A 488 -5.24 -23.39 22.42
CA ASP A 488 -4.03 -23.68 23.21
C ASP A 488 -4.17 -23.29 24.69
N GLY A 489 -5.33 -22.71 25.07
CA GLY A 489 -5.65 -22.25 26.41
C GLY A 489 -5.21 -20.81 26.69
N SER A 490 -4.52 -20.14 25.76
CA SER A 490 -4.22 -18.71 25.87
C SER A 490 -5.47 -17.85 25.64
N THR A 491 -5.45 -16.62 26.13
CA THR A 491 -6.51 -15.62 25.90
C THR A 491 -5.86 -14.33 25.44
N ALA A 492 -6.39 -13.75 24.37
CA ALA A 492 -6.06 -12.40 23.93
C ALA A 492 -7.14 -11.45 24.43
N ASP A 493 -6.74 -10.49 25.27
CA ASP A 493 -7.62 -9.45 25.80
C ASP A 493 -7.42 -8.17 25.01
N PHE A 494 -8.53 -7.50 24.70
CA PHE A 494 -8.56 -6.26 23.93
C PHE A 494 -9.44 -5.23 24.62
N VAL A 495 -9.14 -3.96 24.35
CA VAL A 495 -9.98 -2.82 24.76
C VAL A 495 -10.46 -2.10 23.51
N VAL A 496 -11.77 -1.83 23.45
CA VAL A 496 -12.41 -1.07 22.36
C VAL A 496 -11.83 0.34 22.33
N THR A 497 -11.45 0.81 21.15
CA THR A 497 -10.87 2.13 20.89
C THR A 497 -11.71 2.99 19.94
N GLY A 498 -12.71 2.42 19.28
CA GLY A 498 -13.57 3.19 18.39
C GLY A 498 -14.60 2.35 17.66
N LEU A 499 -15.64 3.03 17.19
CA LEU A 499 -16.73 2.47 16.38
C LEU A 499 -16.90 3.35 15.14
N GLN A 500 -17.04 2.72 13.99
CA GLN A 500 -17.25 3.40 12.71
C GLN A 500 -18.35 2.69 11.92
N THR A 501 -19.40 3.43 11.55
CA THR A 501 -20.41 2.97 10.59
C THR A 501 -20.02 3.44 9.20
N VAL A 502 -19.98 2.51 8.24
CA VAL A 502 -19.49 2.71 6.88
C VAL A 502 -20.47 2.14 5.86
N GLU A 503 -20.77 2.88 4.80
CA GLU A 503 -21.59 2.35 3.72
C GLU A 503 -20.87 1.19 3.06
N LYS A 504 -21.59 0.13 2.69
CA LYS A 504 -20.97 -1.07 2.10
C LYS A 504 -20.26 -0.80 0.78
N ASN A 505 -20.75 0.17 0.02
CA ASN A 505 -20.18 0.55 -1.27
C ASN A 505 -18.92 1.42 -1.14
N SER A 506 -18.64 1.93 0.05
CA SER A 506 -17.44 2.69 0.41
C SER A 506 -16.76 2.07 1.63
N PHE A 507 -16.94 0.75 1.82
CA PHE A 507 -16.40 0.04 2.96
C PHE A 507 -14.88 0.24 2.98
N PRO A 508 -14.29 0.69 4.10
CA PRO A 508 -12.89 1.07 4.15
C PRO A 508 -12.04 -0.19 4.33
N THR A 509 -12.02 -1.03 3.29
CA THR A 509 -11.33 -2.33 3.21
C THR A 509 -9.92 -2.23 3.80
N GLU A 510 -9.20 -1.17 3.49
CA GLU A 510 -7.87 -0.91 4.04
C GLU A 510 -7.86 -0.71 5.57
N SER A 511 -8.66 0.19 6.15
CA SER A 511 -8.69 0.40 7.62
C SER A 511 -9.09 -0.85 8.42
N VAL A 512 -9.79 -1.78 7.76
CA VAL A 512 -10.31 -3.01 8.35
C VAL A 512 -9.32 -4.17 8.19
N TYR A 513 -8.64 -4.29 7.05
CA TYR A 513 -7.84 -5.47 6.72
C TYR A 513 -6.34 -5.18 6.54
N ALA A 514 -5.92 -3.92 6.38
CA ALA A 514 -4.52 -3.59 6.22
C ALA A 514 -3.71 -3.96 7.47
N PRO A 515 -2.46 -4.42 7.31
CA PRO A 515 -1.60 -4.73 8.44
C PRO A 515 -1.41 -3.55 9.39
N THR A 516 -1.32 -3.86 10.68
CA THR A 516 -0.99 -2.90 11.75
C THR A 516 0.22 -3.43 12.51
N PRO A 517 1.13 -2.58 13.02
CA PRO A 517 2.33 -3.02 13.72
C PRO A 517 2.06 -3.57 15.13
N THR A 518 0.79 -3.57 15.58
CA THR A 518 0.36 -4.14 16.86
C THR A 518 -0.84 -5.06 16.73
N PRO A 519 -1.11 -5.91 17.75
CA PRO A 519 -2.26 -6.80 17.75
C PRO A 519 -3.59 -6.05 17.88
N GLN A 520 -4.44 -6.16 16.87
CA GLN A 520 -5.73 -5.47 16.82
C GLN A 520 -6.88 -6.44 16.55
N LEU A 521 -8.08 -5.97 16.88
CA LEU A 521 -9.32 -6.69 16.62
C LEU A 521 -10.31 -5.78 15.88
N ARG A 522 -11.03 -6.36 14.91
CA ARG A 522 -12.15 -5.77 14.18
C ARG A 522 -13.39 -6.63 14.44
N LEU A 523 -14.41 -6.06 15.07
CA LEU A 523 -15.74 -6.69 15.15
C LEU A 523 -16.63 -6.07 14.09
N VAL A 524 -17.21 -6.88 13.21
CA VAL A 524 -17.97 -6.41 12.06
C VAL A 524 -19.41 -6.93 12.12
N THR A 525 -20.39 -6.05 11.92
CA THR A 525 -21.79 -6.42 11.76
C THR A 525 -22.50 -5.53 10.73
N CYS A 526 -23.68 -5.95 10.27
CA CYS A 526 -24.53 -5.13 9.40
C CYS A 526 -25.07 -3.91 10.17
N ALA A 527 -25.21 -2.77 9.50
CA ALA A 527 -25.70 -1.53 10.09
C ALA A 527 -26.51 -0.70 9.09
N GLY A 528 -27.02 0.44 9.52
CA GLY A 528 -27.72 1.37 8.63
C GLY A 528 -29.14 0.96 8.30
N ALA A 529 -29.69 1.57 7.23
CA ALA A 529 -31.04 1.28 6.77
C ALA A 529 -31.12 -0.08 6.06
N TRP A 530 -32.24 -0.77 6.25
CA TRP A 530 -32.58 -1.92 5.42
C TRP A 530 -33.03 -1.46 4.04
N ASP A 531 -32.34 -1.90 2.99
CA ASP A 531 -32.77 -1.71 1.61
C ASP A 531 -33.64 -2.90 1.16
N PRO A 532 -34.96 -2.70 0.94
CA PRO A 532 -35.85 -3.78 0.51
C PRO A 532 -35.60 -4.25 -0.92
N ASP A 533 -34.92 -3.47 -1.76
CA ASP A 533 -34.64 -3.83 -3.16
C ASP A 533 -33.43 -4.77 -3.27
N SER A 534 -32.36 -4.50 -2.51
CA SER A 534 -31.22 -5.41 -2.42
C SER A 534 -31.40 -6.54 -1.38
N GLY A 535 -32.32 -6.38 -0.43
CA GLY A 535 -32.53 -7.35 0.65
C GLY A 535 -31.39 -7.36 1.67
N HIS A 536 -30.68 -6.24 1.79
CA HIS A 536 -29.53 -6.10 2.67
C HIS A 536 -29.52 -4.74 3.38
N TYR A 537 -28.86 -4.71 4.53
CA TYR A 537 -28.43 -3.47 5.17
C TYR A 537 -27.44 -2.71 4.30
N VAL A 538 -27.56 -1.38 4.22
CA VAL A 538 -26.70 -0.55 3.36
C VAL A 538 -25.33 -0.24 3.97
N ASP A 539 -25.19 -0.39 5.30
CA ASP A 539 -23.94 -0.10 6.01
C ASP A 539 -23.40 -1.34 6.73
N ASN A 540 -22.14 -1.25 7.16
CA ASN A 540 -21.52 -2.09 8.17
C ASN A 540 -21.11 -1.23 9.36
N LEU A 541 -21.20 -1.78 10.56
CA LEU A 541 -20.54 -1.24 11.75
C LEU A 541 -19.25 -2.02 11.97
N VAL A 542 -18.14 -1.30 12.09
CA VAL A 542 -16.83 -1.83 12.47
C VAL A 542 -16.47 -1.28 13.84
N VAL A 543 -16.25 -2.18 14.80
CA VAL A 543 -15.67 -1.85 16.11
C VAL A 543 -14.18 -2.19 16.07
N THR A 544 -13.36 -1.23 16.48
CA THR A 544 -11.90 -1.37 16.58
C THR A 544 -11.50 -1.56 18.04
N ALA A 545 -10.58 -2.47 18.29
CA ALA A 545 -9.99 -2.71 19.61
C ALA A 545 -8.50 -3.06 19.49
N VAL A 546 -7.73 -2.75 20.52
CA VAL A 546 -6.28 -3.02 20.62
C VAL A 546 -6.00 -3.95 21.79
N ALA A 547 -5.01 -4.83 21.67
CA ALA A 547 -4.65 -5.76 22.73
C ALA A 547 -4.09 -5.03 23.98
N VAL A 548 -4.30 -5.60 25.18
CA VAL A 548 -3.88 -5.02 26.47
C VAL A 548 -3.09 -5.98 27.37
#